data_AF-A0AAE8W0P0-F1
#
_entry.id   AF-A0AAE8W0P0-F1
#
_cell.length_a   1.000
_cell.length_b   1.000
_cell.length_c   1.000
_cell.angle_alpha   90.00
_cell.angle_beta   90.00
_cell.angle_gamma   90.00
#
_symmetry.space_group_name_H-M   'P 1'
#
loop_
_entity.id
_entity.type
_entity.pdbx_description
1 polymer ?
#
loop_
_entity_poly.entity_id
_entity_poly.type
_entity_poly.pdbx_seq_one_letter_code
_entity_poly.pdbx_strand_id
1 'polypeptide(L)'
;MGESGAWGEVTAGLRVSRPVLVARLLELDAAGALTTAHVRAGAQVGGVNVRTVWRWLDAARTEGRMERRPRARLELSDQAWEVLAQAGGNVAVLHRHLKQTGGQVPSLASLYRVVRRDLDAGRVLPDRAVVRREREEQRTRQALADLAVAGPGEGGAAKAVARGPSHPAPAAVTGVLAEESGVLEGVALPAGARLVRTSWVRAVAEAVGQAMATQGAGCVFGDPGRGKTVAVRLALHTVHPGWKVTWVPVPVRPSVAGMRRAVFDALALPGRFPHTSALADAAVARALGEARVLVVDEAQRLPVPCLEYLQSLWDHPGTRITLVLCGAGSERALSRLPQLASRIGAWQEVRRLTGAEAADVMSGFHPLWRTVPAQDLTWIDRSCAHGTFRTWAALTAHLQNALLTTADASVDRALLGRLFQRVAPPL
;
A
#
# COMPACT_ATOMS: atom_id res chain seq x y z
N MET A 1 -72.06 -34.24 -6.83
CA MET A 1 -71.27 -35.19 -7.66
C MET A 1 -70.92 -34.45 -8.94
N GLY A 2 -69.67 -34.20 -9.34
CA GLY A 2 -68.43 -34.88 -8.95
C GLY A 2 -67.25 -33.94 -8.69
N GLU A 3 -66.44 -34.36 -7.72
CA GLU A 3 -64.99 -34.22 -7.59
C GLU A 3 -64.34 -32.87 -7.97
N SER A 4 -64.44 -31.89 -7.06
CA SER A 4 -63.53 -30.73 -7.04
C SER A 4 -62.36 -30.89 -6.04
N GLY A 5 -62.14 -32.10 -5.51
CA GLY A 5 -61.28 -32.32 -4.33
C GLY A 5 -59.95 -33.04 -4.57
N ALA A 6 -59.76 -33.77 -5.68
CA ALA A 6 -58.56 -34.61 -5.83
C ALA A 6 -57.43 -33.97 -6.66
N TRP A 7 -57.76 -33.06 -7.59
CA TRP A 7 -56.78 -32.51 -8.54
C TRP A 7 -56.11 -31.19 -8.10
N GLY A 8 -56.69 -30.50 -7.11
CA GLY A 8 -56.12 -29.28 -6.53
C GLY A 8 -54.88 -29.56 -5.67
N GLU A 9 -54.87 -30.67 -4.94
CA GLU A 9 -53.71 -31.10 -4.14
C GLU A 9 -52.61 -31.72 -5.02
N VAL A 10 -52.97 -32.46 -6.08
CA VAL A 10 -51.99 -33.05 -7.01
C VAL A 10 -51.22 -31.98 -7.77
N THR A 11 -51.81 -30.82 -8.06
CA THR A 11 -51.15 -29.73 -8.81
C THR A 11 -50.37 -28.75 -7.93
N ALA A 12 -50.60 -28.72 -6.62
CA ALA A 12 -49.95 -27.78 -5.70
C ALA A 12 -48.43 -28.00 -5.54
N GLY A 13 -47.93 -29.20 -5.88
CA GLY A 13 -46.51 -29.56 -5.79
C GLY A 13 -45.73 -29.55 -7.11
N LEU A 14 -46.40 -29.50 -8.27
CA LEU A 14 -45.76 -29.65 -9.57
C LEU A 14 -45.28 -28.29 -10.12
N ARG A 15 -44.09 -27.85 -9.74
CA ARG A 15 -43.42 -26.71 -10.40
C ARG A 15 -42.76 -27.18 -11.69
N VAL A 16 -43.48 -27.15 -12.81
CA VAL A 16 -42.93 -27.46 -14.13
C VAL A 16 -42.20 -26.23 -14.68
N SER A 17 -40.99 -26.43 -15.23
CA SER A 17 -40.24 -25.34 -15.84
C SER A 17 -40.94 -24.82 -17.10
N ARG A 18 -40.86 -23.51 -17.35
CA ARG A 18 -41.47 -22.87 -18.54
C ARG A 18 -41.16 -23.61 -19.86
N PRO A 19 -39.92 -24.07 -20.13
CA PRO A 19 -39.61 -24.73 -21.41
C PRO A 19 -40.37 -26.03 -21.59
N VAL A 20 -40.46 -26.85 -20.53
CA VAL A 20 -41.20 -28.12 -20.54
C VAL A 20 -42.70 -27.87 -20.73
N LEU A 21 -43.25 -26.87 -20.04
CA LEU A 21 -44.65 -26.48 -20.17
C LEU A 21 -44.98 -26.01 -21.59
N VAL A 22 -44.15 -25.13 -22.16
CA VAL A 22 -44.36 -24.55 -23.49
C VAL A 22 -44.18 -25.60 -24.58
N ALA A 23 -43.16 -26.48 -24.47
CA ALA A 23 -42.96 -27.59 -25.39
C ALA A 23 -44.19 -28.50 -25.45
N ARG A 24 -44.72 -28.91 -24.28
CA ARG A 24 -45.87 -29.80 -24.22
C ARG A 24 -47.15 -29.17 -24.77
N LEU A 25 -47.36 -27.88 -24.53
CA LEU A 25 -48.49 -27.15 -25.09
C LEU A 25 -48.37 -26.97 -26.62
N LEU A 26 -47.15 -26.80 -27.15
CA LEU A 26 -46.91 -26.76 -28.60
C LEU A 26 -47.08 -28.12 -29.27
N GLU A 27 -46.72 -29.22 -28.61
CA GLU A 27 -47.02 -30.58 -29.11
C GLU A 27 -48.54 -30.81 -29.24
N LEU A 28 -49.31 -30.38 -28.23
CA LEU A 28 -50.78 -30.44 -28.27
C LEU A 28 -51.36 -29.53 -29.36
N ASP A 29 -50.75 -28.37 -29.60
CA ASP A 29 -51.13 -27.43 -30.67
C ASP A 29 -50.86 -28.02 -32.06
N ALA A 30 -49.69 -28.62 -32.27
CA ALA A 30 -49.31 -29.28 -33.51
C ALA A 30 -50.20 -30.48 -33.84
N ALA A 31 -50.69 -31.19 -32.80
CA ALA A 31 -51.67 -32.26 -32.93
C ALA A 31 -53.13 -31.76 -33.09
N GLY A 32 -53.37 -30.44 -33.09
CA GLY A 32 -54.71 -29.84 -33.19
C GLY A 32 -55.59 -30.01 -31.95
N ALA A 33 -55.01 -30.43 -30.82
CA ALA A 33 -55.71 -30.79 -29.58
C ALA A 33 -55.58 -29.73 -28.48
N LEU A 34 -54.94 -28.59 -28.75
CA LEU A 34 -54.79 -27.51 -27.76
C LEU A 34 -56.14 -26.83 -27.51
N THR A 35 -56.57 -26.82 -26.24
CA THR A 35 -57.82 -26.18 -25.81
C THR A 35 -57.53 -25.10 -24.78
N THR A 36 -58.51 -24.22 -24.53
CA THR A 36 -58.45 -23.24 -23.45
C THR A 36 -58.30 -23.89 -22.06
N ALA A 37 -58.76 -25.14 -21.88
CA ALA A 37 -58.57 -25.88 -20.65
C ALA A 37 -57.09 -26.24 -20.43
N HIS A 38 -56.38 -26.68 -21.48
CA HIS A 38 -54.95 -26.98 -21.44
C HIS A 38 -54.12 -25.74 -21.05
N VAL A 39 -54.45 -24.56 -21.59
CA VAL A 39 -53.75 -23.31 -21.26
C VAL A 39 -54.05 -22.84 -19.82
N ARG A 40 -55.28 -23.04 -19.31
CA ARG A 40 -55.61 -22.75 -17.90
C ARG A 40 -54.88 -23.68 -16.94
N ALA A 41 -54.82 -24.98 -17.23
CA ALA A 41 -54.05 -25.93 -16.44
C ALA A 41 -52.55 -25.57 -16.43
N GLY A 42 -51.99 -25.20 -17.60
CA GLY A 42 -50.60 -24.77 -17.69
C GLY A 42 -50.31 -23.47 -16.93
N ALA A 43 -51.27 -22.54 -16.86
CA ALA A 43 -51.16 -21.32 -16.08
C ALA A 43 -51.10 -21.61 -14.57
N GLN A 44 -51.93 -22.55 -14.09
CA GLN A 44 -51.96 -22.99 -12.69
C GLN A 44 -50.65 -23.69 -12.29
N VAL A 45 -50.19 -24.65 -13.10
CA VAL A 45 -48.92 -25.37 -12.87
C VAL A 45 -47.70 -24.44 -12.95
N GLY A 46 -47.72 -23.49 -13.89
CA GLY A 46 -46.65 -22.50 -14.06
C GLY A 46 -46.69 -21.33 -13.06
N GLY A 47 -47.72 -21.23 -12.22
CA GLY A 47 -47.89 -20.11 -11.28
C GLY A 47 -48.02 -18.74 -11.95
N VAL A 48 -48.55 -18.68 -13.17
CA VAL A 48 -48.66 -17.44 -13.97
C VAL A 48 -50.08 -17.26 -14.49
N ASN A 49 -50.42 -16.05 -14.95
CA ASN A 49 -51.73 -15.79 -15.56
C ASN A 49 -51.86 -16.47 -16.94
N VAL A 50 -53.06 -16.92 -17.31
CA VAL A 50 -53.40 -17.48 -18.64
C VAL A 50 -52.88 -16.64 -19.80
N ARG A 51 -52.98 -15.30 -19.72
CA ARG A 51 -52.44 -14.38 -20.74
C ARG A 51 -50.91 -14.50 -20.92
N THR A 52 -50.20 -14.83 -19.84
CA THR A 52 -48.75 -15.03 -19.87
C THR A 52 -48.38 -16.31 -20.62
N VAL A 53 -49.17 -17.37 -20.45
CA VAL A 53 -48.99 -18.64 -21.18
C VAL A 53 -49.24 -18.44 -22.67
N TRP A 54 -50.29 -17.72 -23.05
CA TRP A 54 -50.52 -17.35 -24.46
C TRP A 54 -49.37 -16.56 -25.07
N ARG A 55 -48.85 -15.57 -24.33
CA ARG A 55 -47.66 -14.83 -24.76
C ARG A 55 -46.41 -15.71 -24.91
N TRP A 56 -46.27 -16.76 -24.09
CA TRP A 56 -45.16 -17.72 -24.24
C TRP A 56 -45.32 -18.58 -25.49
N LEU A 57 -46.54 -19.07 -25.77
CA LEU A 57 -46.83 -19.84 -26.98
C LEU A 57 -46.62 -19.00 -28.24
N ASP A 58 -47.10 -17.76 -28.23
CA ASP A 58 -46.90 -16.82 -29.35
C ASP A 58 -45.41 -16.56 -29.62
N ALA A 59 -44.63 -16.24 -28.57
CA ALA A 59 -43.18 -16.07 -28.69
C ALA A 59 -42.45 -17.36 -29.12
N ALA A 60 -42.97 -18.54 -28.76
CA ALA A 60 -42.38 -19.80 -29.18
C ALA A 60 -42.70 -20.15 -30.64
N ARG A 61 -43.91 -19.81 -31.12
CA ARG A 61 -44.31 -19.97 -32.54
C ARG A 61 -43.56 -19.01 -33.46
N THR A 62 -43.43 -17.76 -33.05
CA THR A 62 -42.86 -16.69 -33.89
C THR A 62 -41.35 -16.62 -33.81
N GLU A 63 -40.78 -16.86 -32.62
CA GLU A 63 -39.35 -16.66 -32.36
C GLU A 63 -38.62 -17.97 -32.00
N GLY A 64 -39.28 -19.13 -32.05
CA GLY A 64 -38.71 -20.44 -31.76
C GLY A 64 -38.28 -20.65 -30.30
N ARG A 65 -38.70 -19.75 -29.38
CA ARG A 65 -38.09 -19.64 -28.05
C ARG A 65 -39.03 -20.06 -26.93
N MET A 66 -38.69 -21.17 -26.29
CA MET A 66 -39.44 -21.72 -25.15
C MET A 66 -39.04 -21.08 -23.82
N GLU A 67 -37.84 -20.49 -23.75
CA GLU A 67 -37.29 -19.85 -22.55
C GLU A 67 -37.56 -18.34 -22.46
N ARG A 68 -37.38 -17.80 -21.25
CA ARG A 68 -37.36 -16.35 -21.05
C ARG A 68 -36.16 -15.77 -21.78
N ARG A 69 -36.37 -14.75 -22.63
CA ARG A 69 -35.28 -13.97 -23.22
C ARG A 69 -34.35 -13.48 -22.09
N PRO A 70 -33.07 -13.88 -22.07
CA PRO A 70 -32.11 -13.30 -21.14
C PRO A 70 -32.09 -11.79 -21.39
N ARG A 71 -32.19 -10.98 -20.34
CA ARG A 71 -31.94 -9.55 -20.51
C ARG A 71 -30.49 -9.42 -20.93
N ALA A 72 -30.24 -8.83 -22.09
CA ALA A 72 -28.90 -8.41 -22.50
C ALA A 72 -28.33 -7.56 -21.36
N ARG A 73 -27.30 -8.08 -20.71
CA ARG A 73 -26.64 -7.37 -19.62
C ARG A 73 -25.79 -6.29 -20.27
N LEU A 74 -25.85 -5.08 -19.74
CA LEU A 74 -24.92 -4.05 -20.15
C LEU A 74 -23.51 -4.50 -19.74
N GLU A 75 -22.61 -4.57 -20.70
CA GLU A 75 -21.21 -4.91 -20.54
C GLU A 75 -20.36 -3.75 -21.05
N LEU A 76 -19.28 -3.45 -20.34
CA LEU A 76 -18.33 -2.44 -20.76
C LEU A 76 -17.26 -3.09 -21.63
N SER A 77 -17.06 -2.53 -22.82
CA SER A 77 -15.94 -2.90 -23.70
C SER A 77 -14.60 -2.64 -23.01
N ASP A 78 -13.55 -3.34 -23.45
CA ASP A 78 -12.20 -3.15 -22.92
C ASP A 78 -11.72 -1.70 -23.09
N GLN A 79 -12.05 -1.07 -24.21
CA GLN A 79 -11.77 0.36 -24.44
C GLN A 79 -12.47 1.27 -23.42
N ALA A 80 -13.73 0.99 -23.06
CA ALA A 80 -14.43 1.74 -22.02
C ALA A 80 -13.81 1.50 -20.62
N TRP A 81 -13.28 0.30 -20.38
CA TRP A 81 -12.57 -0.05 -19.16
C TRP A 81 -11.22 0.66 -19.04
N GLU A 82 -10.49 0.81 -20.15
CA GLU A 82 -9.26 1.62 -20.21
C GLU A 82 -9.53 3.09 -19.95
N VAL A 83 -10.59 3.66 -20.55
CA VAL A 83 -11.01 5.04 -20.28
C VAL A 83 -11.35 5.22 -18.81
N LEU A 84 -12.02 4.25 -18.20
CA LEU A 84 -12.30 4.25 -16.77
C LEU A 84 -11.02 4.17 -15.93
N ALA A 85 -10.05 3.36 -16.34
CA ALA A 85 -8.74 3.25 -15.70
C ALA A 85 -7.95 4.57 -15.76
N GLN A 86 -7.95 5.23 -16.93
CA GLN A 86 -7.34 6.54 -17.12
C GLN A 86 -8.01 7.62 -16.27
N ALA A 87 -9.33 7.51 -16.08
CA ALA A 87 -10.10 8.35 -15.19
C ALA A 87 -9.91 8.01 -13.70
N GLY A 88 -9.10 7.00 -13.36
CA GLY A 88 -8.87 6.54 -11.99
C GLY A 88 -10.12 5.95 -11.33
N GLY A 89 -10.99 5.30 -12.11
CA GLY A 89 -12.25 4.74 -11.62
C GLY A 89 -13.42 5.74 -11.58
N ASN A 90 -13.24 6.98 -12.07
CA ASN A 90 -14.31 7.96 -12.09
C ASN A 90 -15.32 7.70 -13.22
N VAL A 91 -16.44 7.06 -12.85
CA VAL A 91 -17.53 6.70 -13.76
C VAL A 91 -18.20 7.92 -14.42
N ALA A 92 -18.18 9.09 -13.78
CA ALA A 92 -18.71 10.32 -14.37
C ALA A 92 -17.84 10.84 -15.53
N VAL A 93 -16.53 10.63 -15.47
CA VAL A 93 -15.59 10.94 -16.56
C VAL A 93 -15.78 9.95 -17.72
N LEU A 94 -15.94 8.66 -17.42
CA LEU A 94 -16.29 7.65 -18.43
C LEU A 94 -17.61 8.02 -19.14
N HIS A 95 -18.64 8.37 -18.38
CA HIS A 95 -19.94 8.76 -18.94
C HIS A 95 -19.84 10.02 -19.83
N ARG A 96 -19.02 11.00 -19.45
CA ARG A 96 -18.76 12.19 -20.27
C ARG A 96 -18.01 11.83 -21.55
N HIS A 97 -17.01 10.95 -21.45
CA HIS A 97 -16.25 10.47 -22.61
C HIS A 97 -17.15 9.74 -23.60
N LEU A 98 -17.98 8.80 -23.13
CA LEU A 98 -18.95 8.07 -23.97
C LEU A 98 -19.97 8.99 -24.65
N LYS A 99 -20.34 10.12 -24.01
CA LYS A 99 -21.18 11.14 -24.65
C LYS A 99 -20.47 11.90 -25.77
N GLN A 100 -19.14 12.06 -25.68
CA GLN A 100 -18.34 12.77 -26.67
C GLN A 100 -18.01 11.91 -27.89
N THR A 101 -17.83 10.60 -27.72
CA THR A 101 -17.52 9.66 -28.81
C THR A 101 -18.72 9.29 -29.69
N GLY A 102 -19.94 9.69 -29.32
CA GLY A 102 -21.15 9.55 -30.13
C GLY A 102 -21.72 8.13 -30.11
N GLY A 103 -22.87 7.94 -29.46
CA GLY A 103 -23.58 6.66 -29.39
C GLY A 103 -24.71 6.67 -28.36
N GLN A 104 -25.46 5.57 -28.25
CA GLN A 104 -26.50 5.42 -27.22
C GLN A 104 -25.84 5.19 -25.85
N VAL A 105 -25.70 6.27 -25.05
CA VAL A 105 -24.99 6.24 -23.77
C VAL A 105 -25.89 5.73 -22.64
N PRO A 106 -25.48 4.67 -21.90
CA PRO A 106 -26.22 4.22 -20.73
C PRO A 106 -26.27 5.28 -19.64
N SER A 107 -27.36 5.30 -18.86
CA SER A 107 -27.47 6.23 -17.72
C SER A 107 -26.28 6.07 -16.76
N LEU A 108 -25.89 7.17 -16.10
CA LEU A 108 -24.81 7.16 -15.11
C LEU A 108 -25.02 6.09 -14.03
N ALA A 109 -26.25 5.91 -13.55
CA ALA A 109 -26.61 4.87 -12.58
C ALA A 109 -26.48 3.44 -13.14
N SER A 110 -26.64 3.24 -14.45
CA SER A 110 -26.39 1.95 -15.10
C SER A 110 -24.89 1.67 -15.21
N LEU A 111 -24.07 2.67 -15.55
CA LEU A 111 -22.62 2.55 -15.60
C LEU A 111 -22.04 2.23 -14.21
N TYR A 112 -22.48 2.92 -13.15
CA TYR A 112 -22.07 2.60 -11.78
C TYR A 112 -22.36 1.15 -11.39
N ARG A 113 -23.54 0.64 -11.77
CA ARG A 113 -23.93 -0.74 -11.48
C ARG A 113 -23.09 -1.77 -12.23
N VAL A 114 -22.75 -1.50 -13.49
CA VAL A 114 -21.91 -2.40 -14.29
C VAL A 114 -20.47 -2.38 -13.79
N VAL A 115 -19.89 -1.21 -13.53
CA VAL A 115 -18.53 -1.08 -12.98
C VAL A 115 -18.42 -1.79 -11.63
N ARG A 116 -19.37 -1.56 -10.72
CA ARG A 116 -19.37 -2.22 -9.42
C ARG A 116 -19.44 -3.74 -9.55
N ARG A 117 -20.34 -4.25 -10.40
CA ARG A 117 -20.48 -5.69 -10.65
C ARG A 117 -19.20 -6.30 -11.20
N ASP A 118 -18.55 -5.65 -12.16
CA ASP A 118 -17.34 -6.20 -12.80
C ASP A 118 -16.14 -6.16 -11.84
N LEU A 119 -16.04 -5.14 -10.97
CA LEU A 119 -15.06 -5.10 -9.86
C LEU A 119 -15.34 -6.21 -8.83
N ASP A 120 -16.60 -6.40 -8.44
CA ASP A 120 -17.02 -7.47 -7.52
C ASP A 120 -16.77 -8.87 -8.10
N ALA A 121 -16.77 -9.00 -9.44
CA ALA A 121 -16.41 -10.21 -10.17
C ALA A 121 -14.89 -10.40 -10.37
N GLY A 122 -14.07 -9.51 -9.81
CA GLY A 122 -12.61 -9.60 -9.83
C GLY A 122 -11.93 -8.99 -11.06
N ARG A 123 -12.67 -8.27 -11.93
CA ARG A 123 -12.05 -7.54 -13.04
C ARG A 123 -11.24 -6.37 -12.46
N VAL A 124 -9.93 -6.41 -12.63
CA VAL A 124 -9.04 -5.38 -12.08
C VAL A 124 -9.07 -4.14 -12.96
N LEU A 125 -9.09 -2.96 -12.35
CA LEU A 125 -8.86 -1.71 -13.06
C LEU A 125 -7.34 -1.54 -13.24
N PRO A 126 -6.82 -1.48 -14.47
CA PRO A 126 -5.39 -1.32 -14.69
C PRO A 126 -4.86 -0.05 -13.99
N ASP A 127 -3.64 -0.10 -13.47
CA ASP A 127 -3.03 1.03 -12.79
C ASP A 127 -2.92 2.22 -13.77
N ARG A 128 -3.45 3.37 -13.36
CA ARG A 128 -3.43 4.60 -14.17
C ARG A 128 -2.01 4.99 -14.60
N ALA A 129 -0.99 4.68 -13.79
CA ALA A 129 0.41 4.91 -14.14
C ALA A 129 0.89 3.94 -15.23
N VAL A 130 0.43 2.69 -15.19
CA VAL A 130 0.73 1.67 -16.21
C VAL A 130 0.06 2.04 -17.53
N VAL A 131 -1.24 2.36 -17.54
CA VAL A 131 -1.96 2.76 -18.76
C VAL A 131 -1.37 4.05 -19.36
N ARG A 132 -0.94 4.99 -18.52
CA ARG A 132 -0.27 6.21 -18.99
C ARG A 132 1.09 5.90 -19.59
N ARG A 133 1.88 5.07 -18.93
CA ARG A 133 3.20 4.63 -19.41
C ARG A 133 3.11 3.85 -20.71
N GLU A 134 2.19 2.89 -20.82
CA GLU A 134 1.95 2.11 -22.04
C GLU A 134 1.55 3.01 -23.21
N ARG A 135 0.76 4.07 -22.95
CA ARG A 135 0.41 5.06 -23.98
C ARG A 135 1.56 5.98 -24.33
N GLU A 136 2.37 6.40 -23.35
CA GLU A 136 3.59 7.17 -23.59
C GLU A 136 4.57 6.33 -24.41
N GLU A 137 4.78 5.06 -24.07
CA GLU A 137 5.58 4.10 -24.83
C GLU A 137 4.99 3.87 -26.24
N GLN A 138 3.66 3.77 -26.39
CA GLN A 138 3.03 3.63 -27.69
C GLN A 138 3.13 4.91 -28.53
N ARG A 139 3.03 6.09 -27.91
CA ARG A 139 3.27 7.38 -28.56
C ARG A 139 4.72 7.55 -28.94
N THR A 140 5.65 7.13 -28.08
CA THR A 140 7.08 7.13 -28.37
C THR A 140 7.39 6.13 -29.48
N ARG A 141 6.79 4.94 -29.48
CA ARG A 141 6.93 3.94 -30.55
C ARG A 141 6.34 4.44 -31.86
N GLN A 142 5.19 5.13 -31.83
CA GLN A 142 4.59 5.77 -33.00
C GLN A 142 5.46 6.92 -33.50
N ALA A 143 5.93 7.81 -32.62
CA ALA A 143 6.83 8.89 -32.98
C ALA A 143 8.17 8.37 -33.52
N LEU A 144 8.69 7.28 -32.97
CA LEU A 144 9.87 6.58 -33.49
C LEU A 144 9.61 5.95 -34.86
N ALA A 145 8.41 5.41 -35.11
CA ALA A 145 8.01 4.91 -36.42
C ALA A 145 7.88 6.06 -37.44
N ASP A 146 7.26 7.17 -37.04
CA ASP A 146 7.11 8.38 -37.86
C ASP A 146 8.49 9.01 -38.18
N LEU A 147 9.43 8.96 -37.23
CA LEU A 147 10.82 9.40 -37.41
C LEU A 147 11.66 8.39 -38.21
N ALA A 148 11.40 7.08 -38.10
CA ALA A 148 12.11 6.05 -38.87
C ALA A 148 11.71 6.06 -40.36
N VAL A 149 10.54 6.62 -40.70
CA VAL A 149 10.14 6.91 -42.09
C VAL A 149 10.92 8.10 -42.66
N ALA A 150 11.52 8.96 -41.82
CA ALA A 150 12.44 10.01 -42.25
C ALA A 150 13.88 9.45 -42.31
N GLY A 151 14.33 9.06 -43.51
CA GLY A 151 15.70 8.60 -43.75
C GLY A 151 16.80 9.61 -43.36
N PRO A 152 18.06 9.17 -43.20
CA PRO A 152 19.12 9.97 -42.61
C PRO A 152 19.53 11.13 -43.54
N GLY A 153 19.12 12.34 -43.17
CA GLY A 153 19.75 13.57 -43.64
C GLY A 153 21.07 13.77 -42.91
N GLU A 154 22.14 13.90 -43.69
CA GLU A 154 23.52 14.13 -43.26
C GLU A 154 23.66 15.32 -42.28
N GLY A 155 24.51 15.15 -41.26
CA GLY A 155 25.07 16.30 -40.55
C GLY A 155 25.49 16.05 -39.10
N GLY A 156 26.80 15.94 -38.88
CA GLY A 156 27.45 16.54 -37.71
C GLY A 156 27.63 15.66 -36.49
N ALA A 157 28.78 14.97 -36.43
CA ALA A 157 29.32 14.37 -35.22
C ALA A 157 29.61 15.43 -34.15
N ALA A 158 29.15 15.21 -32.92
CA ALA A 158 29.66 15.86 -31.72
C ALA A 158 29.89 14.83 -30.62
N LYS A 159 31.17 14.57 -30.36
CA LYS A 159 31.72 13.68 -29.34
C LYS A 159 31.67 14.41 -27.99
N ALA A 160 30.91 13.91 -27.03
CA ALA A 160 30.94 14.41 -25.65
C ALA A 160 31.34 13.27 -24.69
N VAL A 161 32.56 13.40 -24.17
CA VAL A 161 33.18 12.55 -23.14
C VAL A 161 32.69 13.01 -21.77
N ALA A 162 32.13 12.10 -20.96
CA ALA A 162 31.86 12.32 -19.55
C ALA A 162 32.74 11.37 -18.70
N ARG A 163 33.73 11.95 -18.02
CA ARG A 163 34.52 11.31 -16.94
C ARG A 163 33.68 11.28 -15.67
N GLY A 164 33.49 10.11 -15.07
CA GLY A 164 32.94 9.99 -13.71
C GLY A 164 34.05 10.10 -12.65
N PRO A 165 33.83 10.75 -11.50
CA PRO A 165 34.80 10.74 -10.42
C PRO A 165 34.63 9.48 -9.55
N SER A 166 35.75 8.85 -9.22
CA SER A 166 35.92 7.73 -8.29
C SER A 166 36.03 8.22 -6.84
N HIS A 167 35.31 7.58 -5.92
CA HIS A 167 35.41 7.83 -4.47
C HIS A 167 36.41 6.85 -3.81
N PRO A 168 37.28 7.30 -2.88
CA PRO A 168 38.04 6.42 -2.01
C PRO A 168 37.25 6.08 -0.74
N ALA A 169 37.39 4.83 -0.28
CA ALA A 169 36.79 4.30 0.95
C ALA A 169 37.54 4.81 2.21
N PRO A 170 36.85 5.13 3.34
CA PRO A 170 37.54 5.39 4.60
C PRO A 170 37.48 4.21 5.57
N ALA A 171 38.64 3.97 6.18
CA ALA A 171 38.92 2.98 7.21
C ALA A 171 38.20 3.26 8.54
N ALA A 172 37.87 2.19 9.25
CA ALA A 172 37.19 2.19 10.53
C ALA A 172 38.09 2.72 11.66
N VAL A 173 37.56 3.68 12.43
CA VAL A 173 38.08 4.04 13.76
C VAL A 173 36.91 4.01 14.72
N THR A 174 36.86 2.96 15.55
CA THR A 174 35.90 2.76 16.63
C THR A 174 36.44 3.39 17.92
N GLY A 175 35.95 4.58 18.27
CA GLY A 175 36.18 5.20 19.58
C GLY A 175 34.95 5.01 20.46
N VAL A 176 35.07 4.21 21.51
CA VAL A 176 34.05 4.06 22.56
C VAL A 176 34.19 5.24 23.53
N LEU A 177 33.24 6.16 23.50
CA LEU A 177 32.95 7.05 24.62
C LEU A 177 31.63 6.59 25.24
N ALA A 178 31.73 6.06 26.46
CA ALA A 178 30.62 5.63 27.26
C ALA A 178 29.97 6.85 27.90
N GLU A 179 28.79 7.24 27.43
CA GLU A 179 27.93 8.17 28.17
C GLU A 179 26.50 7.62 28.25
N GLU A 180 26.05 7.68 29.50
CA GLU A 180 24.76 7.52 30.18
C GLU A 180 23.50 7.12 29.41
N SER A 181 22.75 6.23 30.08
CA SER A 181 21.46 5.65 29.73
C SER A 181 20.35 6.69 29.53
N GLY A 182 20.38 7.43 28.41
CA GLY A 182 19.23 8.17 27.92
C GLY A 182 18.26 7.22 27.25
N VAL A 183 17.16 6.85 27.93
CA VAL A 183 16.06 6.12 27.30
C VAL A 183 15.49 7.03 26.21
N LEU A 184 15.79 6.73 24.94
CA LEU A 184 15.20 7.43 23.81
C LEU A 184 13.70 7.17 23.82
N GLU A 185 12.91 8.23 23.91
CA GLU A 185 11.46 8.17 23.92
C GLU A 185 10.95 7.35 22.72
N GLY A 186 10.10 6.34 22.97
CA GLY A 186 9.56 5.45 21.94
C GLY A 186 10.47 4.29 21.48
N VAL A 187 11.63 4.08 22.11
CA VAL A 187 12.48 2.90 21.87
C VAL A 187 12.46 1.99 23.10
N ALA A 188 11.85 0.80 22.96
CA ALA A 188 11.86 -0.22 24.00
C ALA A 188 13.11 -1.11 23.85
N LEU A 189 13.93 -1.17 24.89
CA LEU A 189 15.10 -2.05 24.98
C LEU A 189 14.92 -3.05 26.13
N PRO A 190 15.49 -4.26 26.02
CA PRO A 190 15.57 -5.18 27.15
C PRO A 190 16.25 -4.52 28.35
N ALA A 191 15.89 -4.93 29.57
CA ALA A 191 16.48 -4.37 30.79
C ALA A 191 18.01 -4.49 30.75
N GLY A 192 18.74 -3.42 31.06
CA GLY A 192 20.22 -3.42 31.02
C GLY A 192 20.84 -3.36 29.63
N ALA A 193 20.04 -3.34 28.55
CA ALA A 193 20.55 -3.13 27.20
C ALA A 193 20.85 -1.64 26.95
N ARG A 194 21.82 -1.39 26.09
CA ARG A 194 22.32 -0.05 25.76
C ARG A 194 22.22 0.20 24.27
N LEU A 195 22.06 1.46 23.92
CA LEU A 195 22.17 1.91 22.53
C LEU A 195 23.62 1.78 22.09
N VAL A 196 23.83 1.21 20.90
CA VAL A 196 25.18 1.06 20.34
C VAL A 196 25.28 1.94 19.09
N ARG A 197 26.37 2.70 19.01
CA ARG A 197 26.70 3.48 17.81
C ARG A 197 27.32 2.55 16.78
N THR A 198 26.67 2.45 15.62
CA THR A 198 27.18 1.70 14.47
C THR A 198 27.62 2.65 13.37
N SER A 199 28.30 2.13 12.35
CA SER A 199 28.59 2.85 11.11
C SER A 199 27.31 3.46 10.49
N TRP A 200 26.17 2.78 10.61
CA TRP A 200 24.87 3.27 10.13
C TRP A 200 24.35 4.47 10.92
N VAL A 201 24.60 4.55 12.23
CA VAL A 201 24.22 5.74 13.02
C VAL A 201 24.98 6.97 12.52
N ARG A 202 26.28 6.82 12.24
CA ARG A 202 27.09 7.90 11.66
C ARG A 202 26.61 8.29 10.26
N ALA A 203 26.35 7.32 9.38
CA ALA A 203 25.84 7.58 8.04
C ALA A 203 24.47 8.29 8.05
N VAL A 204 23.57 7.89 8.96
CA VAL A 204 22.29 8.59 9.17
C VAL A 204 22.50 10.00 9.71
N ALA A 205 23.44 10.22 10.63
CA ALA A 205 23.75 11.55 11.13
C ALA A 205 24.31 12.46 10.02
N GLU A 206 25.19 11.94 9.16
CA GLU A 206 25.70 12.66 7.99
C GLU A 206 24.56 13.03 7.02
N ALA A 207 23.68 12.08 6.68
CA ALA A 207 22.53 12.31 5.80
C ALA A 207 21.54 13.34 6.36
N VAL A 208 21.22 13.25 7.65
CA VAL A 208 20.35 14.22 8.34
C VAL A 208 21.02 15.59 8.40
N GLY A 209 22.32 15.65 8.71
CA GLY A 209 23.09 16.88 8.72
C GLY A 209 23.13 17.57 7.35
N GLN A 210 23.29 16.81 6.26
CA GLN A 210 23.21 17.32 4.90
C GLN A 210 21.83 17.89 4.55
N ALA A 211 20.76 17.20 4.95
CA ALA A 211 19.40 17.69 4.77
C ALA A 211 19.13 18.96 5.59
N MET A 212 19.69 19.07 6.79
CA MET A 212 19.60 20.28 7.61
C MET A 212 20.39 21.46 7.01
N ALA A 213 21.61 21.21 6.54
CA ALA A 213 22.47 22.23 5.95
C ALA A 213 21.85 22.89 4.71
N THR A 214 21.08 22.12 3.94
CA THR A 214 20.38 22.60 2.75
C THR A 214 18.92 23.01 3.02
N GLN A 215 18.46 22.91 4.27
CA GLN A 215 17.03 22.98 4.64
C GLN A 215 16.14 22.11 3.73
N GLY A 216 16.70 20.99 3.26
CA GLY A 216 16.09 20.07 2.32
C GLY A 216 15.35 18.93 3.01
N ALA A 217 15.29 17.80 2.30
CA ALA A 217 14.67 16.59 2.80
C ALA A 217 15.65 15.40 2.76
N GLY A 218 15.57 14.53 3.76
CA GLY A 218 16.32 13.28 3.85
C GLY A 218 15.38 12.08 3.95
N CYS A 219 15.79 10.95 3.38
CA CYS A 219 15.07 9.68 3.49
C CYS A 219 15.98 8.61 4.10
N VAL A 220 15.53 8.01 5.20
CA VAL A 220 16.20 6.88 5.86
C VAL A 220 15.35 5.63 5.68
N PHE A 221 15.90 4.61 5.02
CA PHE A 221 15.14 3.43 4.63
C PHE A 221 15.89 2.12 4.87
N GLY A 222 15.23 0.99 4.62
CA GLY A 222 15.76 -0.36 4.84
C GLY A 222 14.80 -1.26 5.60
N ASP A 223 15.10 -2.56 5.67
CA ASP A 223 14.15 -3.54 6.21
C ASP A 223 13.81 -3.32 7.69
N PRO A 224 12.65 -3.83 8.16
CA PRO A 224 12.24 -3.73 9.55
C PRO A 224 13.28 -4.29 10.54
N GLY A 225 13.35 -3.71 11.73
CA GLY A 225 14.18 -4.24 12.82
C GLY A 225 15.68 -3.92 12.75
N ARG A 226 16.14 -3.17 11.75
CA ARG A 226 17.55 -2.75 11.59
C ARG A 226 17.99 -1.52 12.40
N GLY A 227 17.08 -0.89 13.16
CA GLY A 227 17.40 0.26 14.00
C GLY A 227 17.33 1.63 13.32
N LYS A 228 16.60 1.78 12.20
CA LYS A 228 16.40 3.07 11.49
C LYS A 228 15.91 4.20 12.41
N THR A 229 14.80 3.97 13.11
CA THR A 229 14.22 4.93 14.07
C THR A 229 15.22 5.31 15.16
N VAL A 230 15.96 4.34 15.68
CA VAL A 230 17.01 4.55 16.69
C VAL A 230 18.14 5.39 16.12
N ALA A 231 18.61 5.10 14.91
CA ALA A 231 19.67 5.84 14.24
C ALA A 231 19.26 7.30 13.98
N VAL A 232 18.02 7.55 13.55
CA VAL A 232 17.49 8.91 13.38
C VAL A 232 17.37 9.65 14.71
N ARG A 233 16.88 8.98 15.76
CA ARG A 233 16.84 9.57 17.12
C ARG A 233 18.23 9.92 17.63
N LEU A 234 19.22 9.05 17.42
CA LEU A 234 20.59 9.31 17.81
C LEU A 234 21.22 10.43 16.95
N ALA A 235 20.98 10.44 15.65
CA ALA A 235 21.44 11.53 14.79
C ALA A 235 20.88 12.89 15.22
N LEU A 236 19.64 12.91 15.70
CA LEU A 236 18.93 14.12 16.10
C LEU A 236 19.15 14.52 17.56
N HIS A 237 19.84 13.71 18.36
CA HIS A 237 20.16 14.07 19.75
C HIS A 237 21.24 15.18 19.82
N THR A 238 22.14 15.22 18.84
CA THR A 238 23.21 16.22 18.72
C THR A 238 22.84 17.44 17.87
N VAL A 239 21.54 17.71 17.68
CA VAL A 239 21.08 18.77 16.78
C VAL A 239 21.61 20.14 17.22
N HIS A 240 22.05 20.93 16.24
CA HIS A 240 22.63 22.25 16.47
C HIS A 240 21.70 23.17 17.29
N PRO A 241 22.28 24.02 18.17
CA PRO A 241 21.54 25.09 18.81
C PRO A 241 20.76 25.91 17.78
N GLY A 242 19.44 26.01 17.95
CA GLY A 242 18.55 26.78 17.05
C GLY A 242 17.62 25.96 16.18
N TRP A 243 17.78 24.63 16.12
CA TRP A 243 16.81 23.73 15.48
C TRP A 243 15.99 22.98 16.53
N LYS A 244 14.67 22.94 16.35
CA LYS A 244 13.77 22.08 17.13
C LYS A 244 13.50 20.78 16.38
N VAL A 245 13.39 19.66 17.09
CA VAL A 245 13.02 18.38 16.49
C VAL A 245 11.56 18.07 16.82
N THR A 246 10.76 17.73 15.82
CA THR A 246 9.35 17.39 16.00
C THR A 246 9.06 16.06 15.30
N TRP A 247 8.66 15.06 16.10
CA TRP A 247 8.27 13.74 15.61
C TRP A 247 6.77 13.74 15.31
N VAL A 248 6.41 13.58 14.04
CA VAL A 248 5.02 13.55 13.60
C VAL A 248 4.57 12.08 13.54
N PRO A 249 3.61 11.66 14.39
CA PRO A 249 3.11 10.30 14.35
C PRO A 249 2.28 10.07 13.07
N VAL A 250 2.57 9.00 12.34
CA VAL A 250 1.74 8.59 11.21
C VAL A 250 0.48 7.89 11.71
N PRO A 251 -0.74 8.40 11.42
CA PRO A 251 -1.99 7.79 11.86
C PRO A 251 -2.18 6.37 11.31
N VAL A 252 -2.95 5.53 12.01
CA VAL A 252 -3.26 4.15 11.54
C VAL A 252 -3.95 4.14 10.17
N ARG A 253 -4.82 5.12 9.91
CA ARG A 253 -5.43 5.37 8.60
C ARG A 253 -5.08 6.79 8.15
N PRO A 254 -3.91 6.98 7.49
CA PRO A 254 -3.47 8.31 7.10
C PRO A 254 -4.45 8.98 6.14
N SER A 255 -4.80 10.21 6.43
CA SER A 255 -5.54 11.11 5.56
C SER A 255 -4.97 12.50 5.71
N VAL A 256 -5.21 13.41 4.77
CA VAL A 256 -4.71 14.80 4.87
C VAL A 256 -5.24 15.48 6.14
N ALA A 257 -6.51 15.24 6.50
CA ALA A 257 -7.09 15.75 7.74
C ALA A 257 -6.40 15.15 8.99
N GLY A 258 -6.17 13.83 9.00
CA GLY A 258 -5.48 13.15 10.08
C GLY A 258 -4.02 13.59 10.22
N MET A 259 -3.31 13.80 9.10
CA MET A 259 -1.94 14.30 9.09
C MET A 259 -1.86 15.73 9.58
N ARG A 260 -2.76 16.61 9.15
CA ARG A 260 -2.85 17.99 9.67
C ARG A 260 -3.04 18.00 11.18
N ARG A 261 -3.92 17.14 11.70
CA ARG A 261 -4.10 16.98 13.14
C ARG A 261 -2.84 16.46 13.83
N ALA A 262 -2.21 15.43 13.27
CA ALA A 262 -0.98 14.86 13.82
C ALA A 262 0.17 15.87 13.86
N VAL A 263 0.33 16.70 12.82
CA VAL A 263 1.34 17.78 12.78
C VAL A 263 1.01 18.86 13.82
N PHE A 264 -0.26 19.29 13.90
CA PHE A 264 -0.69 20.27 14.90
C PHE A 264 -0.41 19.79 16.33
N ASP A 265 -0.78 18.54 16.65
CA ASP A 265 -0.58 17.95 17.98
C ASP A 265 0.92 17.75 18.27
N ALA A 266 1.71 17.28 17.28
CA ALA A 266 3.16 17.08 17.43
C ALA A 266 3.94 18.38 17.66
N LEU A 267 3.46 19.49 17.09
CA LEU A 267 4.03 20.82 17.34
C LEU A 267 3.67 21.39 18.72
N ALA A 268 2.84 20.68 19.49
CA ALA A 268 2.34 21.10 20.80
C ALA A 268 1.72 22.51 20.78
N LEU A 269 0.95 22.81 19.73
CA LEU A 269 0.34 24.12 19.56
C LEU A 269 -0.75 24.38 20.62
N PRO A 270 -0.82 25.60 21.18
CA PRO A 270 -1.79 25.91 22.21
C PRO A 270 -3.22 25.94 21.66
N GLY A 271 -4.17 25.62 22.53
CA GLY A 271 -5.60 25.71 22.23
C GLY A 271 -6.18 24.45 21.58
N ARG A 272 -7.45 24.55 21.14
CA ARG A 272 -8.14 23.45 20.47
C ARG A 272 -7.77 23.43 18.99
N PHE A 273 -7.78 22.23 18.41
CA PHE A 273 -7.61 22.07 16.96
C PHE A 273 -8.65 22.93 16.20
N PRO A 274 -8.22 23.75 15.22
CA PRO A 274 -9.13 24.64 14.51
C PRO A 274 -10.24 23.91 13.76
N HIS A 275 -11.40 24.59 13.64
CA HIS A 275 -12.60 24.03 13.01
C HIS A 275 -12.56 24.05 11.48
N THR A 276 -11.62 24.78 10.86
CA THR A 276 -11.37 24.75 9.41
C THR A 276 -9.92 24.36 9.11
N SER A 277 -9.72 23.71 7.96
CA SER A 277 -8.39 23.33 7.48
C SER A 277 -7.48 24.54 7.25
N ALA A 278 -8.01 25.64 6.71
CA ALA A 278 -7.25 26.86 6.46
C ALA A 278 -6.67 27.48 7.74
N LEU A 279 -7.46 27.53 8.83
CA LEU A 279 -6.97 28.03 10.12
C LEU A 279 -5.93 27.10 10.74
N ALA A 280 -6.14 25.79 10.64
CA ALA A 280 -5.18 24.81 11.11
C ALA A 280 -3.86 24.87 10.33
N ASP A 281 -3.91 24.97 9.00
CA ASP A 281 -2.72 25.10 8.16
C ASP A 281 -1.98 26.43 8.41
N ALA A 282 -2.70 27.53 8.63
CA ALA A 282 -2.09 28.81 9.01
C ALA A 282 -1.41 28.76 10.38
N ALA A 283 -2.00 28.06 11.35
CA ALA A 283 -1.39 27.87 12.68
C ALA A 283 -0.13 27.01 12.60
N VAL A 284 -0.19 25.90 11.84
CA VAL A 284 0.96 25.03 11.58
C VAL A 284 2.07 25.81 10.86
N ALA A 285 1.76 26.50 9.76
CA ALA A 285 2.75 27.27 8.99
C ALA A 285 3.44 28.33 9.86
N ARG A 286 2.69 29.03 10.72
CA ARG A 286 3.26 30.02 11.65
C ARG A 286 4.25 29.38 12.63
N ALA A 287 3.89 28.25 13.21
CA ALA A 287 4.76 27.54 14.15
C ALA A 287 6.01 26.95 13.47
N LEU A 288 5.88 26.56 12.20
CA LEU A 288 6.98 26.10 11.36
C LEU A 288 7.85 27.24 10.81
N GLY A 289 7.57 28.51 11.14
CA GLY A 289 8.49 29.63 10.88
C GLY A 289 9.76 29.58 11.73
N GLU A 290 9.71 28.86 12.86
CA GLU A 290 10.90 28.49 13.63
C GLU A 290 11.60 27.29 12.98
N ALA A 291 12.93 27.29 12.95
CA ALA A 291 13.72 26.24 12.31
C ALA A 291 13.47 24.86 12.96
N ARG A 292 12.93 23.90 12.18
CA ARG A 292 12.48 22.60 12.69
C ARG A 292 12.86 21.44 11.79
N VAL A 293 13.28 20.33 12.40
CA VAL A 293 13.34 19.03 11.72
C VAL A 293 12.03 18.31 11.97
N LEU A 294 11.21 18.14 10.93
CA LEU A 294 10.00 17.31 11.00
C LEU A 294 10.35 15.88 10.63
N VAL A 295 10.28 14.98 11.61
CA VAL A 295 10.55 13.56 11.43
C VAL A 295 9.24 12.82 11.28
N VAL A 296 9.10 12.07 10.19
CA VAL A 296 7.93 11.23 9.92
C VAL A 296 8.43 9.79 9.79
N ASP A 297 8.20 9.00 10.83
CA ASP A 297 8.53 7.57 10.84
C ASP A 297 7.39 6.73 10.23
N GLU A 298 7.71 5.54 9.76
CA GLU A 298 6.79 4.67 9.01
C GLU A 298 6.17 5.36 7.78
N ALA A 299 6.96 6.19 7.09
CA ALA A 299 6.54 6.99 5.94
C ALA A 299 5.99 6.13 4.78
N GLN A 300 6.31 4.84 4.72
CA GLN A 300 5.74 3.92 3.73
C GLN A 300 4.22 3.77 3.82
N ARG A 301 3.65 4.05 5.01
CA ARG A 301 2.20 4.02 5.25
C ARG A 301 1.48 5.23 4.66
N LEU A 302 2.21 6.30 4.32
CA LEU A 302 1.59 7.52 3.80
C LEU A 302 1.16 7.31 2.34
N PRO A 303 -0.12 7.60 2.01
CA PRO A 303 -0.56 7.71 0.64
C PRO A 303 -0.07 9.03 0.03
N VAL A 304 -0.05 9.11 -1.31
CA VAL A 304 0.46 10.29 -2.05
C VAL A 304 -0.13 11.61 -1.56
N PRO A 305 -1.45 11.77 -1.31
CA PRO A 305 -2.00 13.04 -0.82
C PRO A 305 -1.44 13.49 0.53
N CYS A 306 -1.02 12.56 1.39
CA CYS A 306 -0.39 12.90 2.67
C CYS A 306 1.06 13.34 2.47
N LEU A 307 1.79 12.76 1.51
CA LEU A 307 3.13 13.21 1.13
C LEU A 307 3.08 14.60 0.48
N GLU A 308 2.08 14.85 -0.39
CA GLU A 308 1.83 16.17 -0.98
C GLU A 308 1.54 17.24 0.10
N TYR A 309 0.81 16.88 1.15
CA TYR A 309 0.59 17.77 2.29
C TYR A 309 1.89 18.13 3.04
N LEU A 310 2.75 17.13 3.31
CA LEU A 310 4.05 17.39 3.93
C LEU A 310 4.94 18.25 3.02
N GLN A 311 4.92 17.97 1.71
CA GLN A 311 5.61 18.79 0.72
C GLN A 311 5.06 20.22 0.72
N SER A 312 3.74 20.44 0.80
CA SER A 312 3.18 21.79 0.79
C SER A 312 3.55 22.59 2.03
N LEU A 313 3.76 21.94 3.18
CA LEU A 313 4.30 22.60 4.38
C LEU A 313 5.77 23.00 4.20
N TRP A 314 6.54 22.18 3.50
CA TRP A 314 7.97 22.44 3.23
C TRP A 314 8.18 23.51 2.15
N ASP A 315 7.37 23.49 1.10
CA ASP A 315 7.42 24.47 0.00
C ASP A 315 6.85 25.84 0.40
N HIS A 316 6.19 25.94 1.56
CA HIS A 316 5.59 27.18 2.03
C HIS A 316 6.67 28.21 2.41
N PRO A 317 6.68 29.42 1.83
CA PRO A 317 7.78 30.38 1.99
C PRO A 317 7.97 30.89 3.43
N GLY A 318 6.92 30.81 4.25
CA GLY A 318 6.96 31.19 5.66
C GLY A 318 7.47 30.10 6.62
N THR A 319 7.86 28.92 6.13
CA THR A 319 8.35 27.81 6.97
C THR A 319 9.85 27.62 6.82
N ARG A 320 10.49 27.10 7.87
CA ARG A 320 11.92 26.79 7.92
C ARG A 320 12.09 25.35 8.37
N ILE A 321 11.74 24.41 7.51
CA ILE A 321 11.71 23.00 7.90
C ILE A 321 12.68 22.15 7.10
N THR A 322 13.27 21.16 7.76
CA THR A 322 13.94 20.03 7.14
C THR A 322 13.05 18.81 7.34
N LEU A 323 12.73 18.09 6.26
CA LEU A 323 11.94 16.86 6.35
C LEU A 323 12.86 15.65 6.51
N VAL A 324 12.58 14.77 7.47
CA VAL A 324 13.24 13.46 7.60
C VAL A 324 12.18 12.38 7.53
N LEU A 325 12.16 11.64 6.42
CA LEU A 325 11.21 10.56 6.18
C LEU A 325 11.91 9.22 6.48
N CYS A 326 11.40 8.47 7.45
CA CYS A 326 11.97 7.21 7.89
C CYS A 326 10.96 6.08 7.70
N GLY A 327 11.40 4.87 7.35
CA GLY A 327 10.51 3.71 7.28
C GLY A 327 11.02 2.55 6.45
N ALA A 328 10.36 1.40 6.55
CA ALA A 328 10.66 0.27 5.68
C ALA A 328 9.88 0.41 4.38
N GLY A 329 10.54 0.70 3.26
CA GLY A 329 9.85 1.01 2.01
C GLY A 329 9.47 2.49 1.88
N SER A 330 10.03 3.38 2.70
CA SER A 330 9.85 4.84 2.55
C SER A 330 10.40 5.32 1.21
N GLU A 331 11.44 4.66 0.69
CA GLU A 331 11.98 4.90 -0.64
C GLU A 331 10.98 4.60 -1.75
N ARG A 332 10.30 3.45 -1.67
CA ARG A 332 9.21 3.12 -2.60
C ARG A 332 8.03 4.06 -2.45
N ALA A 333 7.78 4.54 -1.24
CA ALA A 333 6.72 5.50 -0.99
C ALA A 333 6.98 6.84 -1.66
N LEU A 334 8.20 7.34 -1.53
CA LEU A 334 8.62 8.59 -2.16
C LEU A 334 8.71 8.47 -3.68
N SER A 335 9.11 7.32 -4.22
CA SER A 335 9.09 7.09 -5.68
C SER A 335 7.71 7.25 -6.31
N ARG A 336 6.61 7.13 -5.54
CA ARG A 336 5.24 7.41 -6.00
C ARG A 336 4.93 8.90 -6.16
N LEU A 337 5.78 9.79 -5.63
CA LEU A 337 5.70 11.24 -5.76
C LEU A 337 7.04 11.79 -6.28
N PRO A 338 7.31 11.71 -7.60
CA PRO A 338 8.61 12.07 -8.19
C PRO A 338 9.07 13.49 -7.88
N GLN A 339 8.13 14.42 -7.68
CA GLN A 339 8.42 15.82 -7.36
C GLN A 339 9.04 15.99 -5.96
N LEU A 340 8.61 15.17 -4.99
CA LEU A 340 9.21 15.15 -3.66
C LEU A 340 10.50 14.32 -3.67
N ALA A 341 10.51 13.19 -4.37
CA ALA A 341 11.68 12.32 -4.48
C ALA A 341 12.91 13.03 -5.08
N SER A 342 12.71 13.84 -6.13
CA SER A 342 13.80 14.61 -6.76
C SER A 342 14.41 15.68 -5.85
N ARG A 343 13.71 16.04 -4.78
CA ARG A 343 14.12 17.04 -3.80
C ARG A 343 14.69 16.44 -2.51
N ILE A 344 14.70 15.11 -2.39
CA ILE A 344 15.42 14.43 -1.31
C ILE A 344 16.91 14.56 -1.58
N GLY A 345 17.60 15.37 -0.76
CA GLY A 345 19.03 15.63 -0.88
C GLY A 345 19.91 14.53 -0.31
N ALA A 346 19.36 13.68 0.56
CA ALA A 346 20.10 12.57 1.16
C ALA A 346 19.24 11.30 1.27
N TRP A 347 19.70 10.23 0.62
CA TRP A 347 19.10 8.90 0.68
C TRP A 347 20.02 7.97 1.46
N GLN A 348 19.57 7.47 2.61
CA GLN A 348 20.37 6.62 3.46
C GLN A 348 19.68 5.28 3.73
N GLU A 349 20.22 4.20 3.15
CA GLU A 349 19.82 2.85 3.52
C GLU A 349 20.51 2.42 4.81
N VAL A 350 19.75 1.91 5.78
CA VAL A 350 20.26 1.17 6.92
C VAL A 350 20.22 -0.31 6.58
N ARG A 351 21.40 -0.88 6.38
CA ARG A 351 21.56 -2.29 6.01
C ARG A 351 21.65 -3.16 7.26
N ARG A 352 21.47 -4.48 7.09
CA ARG A 352 21.72 -5.43 8.17
C ARG A 352 23.22 -5.41 8.51
N LEU A 353 23.54 -5.65 9.78
CA LEU A 353 24.94 -5.86 10.17
C LEU A 353 25.46 -7.14 9.52
N THR A 354 26.75 -7.13 9.15
CA THR A 354 27.48 -8.36 8.86
C THR A 354 27.70 -9.15 10.16
N GLY A 355 27.97 -10.45 10.06
CA GLY A 355 28.21 -11.27 11.26
C GLY A 355 29.40 -10.78 12.10
N ALA A 356 30.43 -10.23 11.45
CA ALA A 356 31.58 -9.63 12.14
C ALA A 356 31.19 -8.33 12.87
N GLU A 357 30.46 -7.43 12.21
CA GLU A 357 29.95 -6.21 12.84
C GLU A 357 28.98 -6.53 13.98
N ALA A 358 28.12 -7.54 13.82
CA ALA A 358 27.20 -7.98 14.86
C ALA A 358 27.98 -8.46 16.10
N ALA A 359 29.01 -9.28 15.92
CA ALA A 359 29.84 -9.74 17.04
C ALA A 359 30.51 -8.58 17.79
N ASP A 360 31.04 -7.58 17.08
CA ASP A 360 31.70 -6.41 17.67
C ASP A 360 30.69 -5.51 18.42
N VAL A 361 29.52 -5.28 17.83
CA VAL A 361 28.48 -4.41 18.37
C VAL A 361 27.78 -5.05 19.58
N MET A 362 27.53 -6.37 19.57
CA MET A 362 26.68 -7.02 20.58
C MET A 362 27.29 -7.03 21.98
N SER A 363 28.61 -7.08 22.12
CA SER A 363 29.28 -6.96 23.43
C SER A 363 29.04 -5.59 24.10
N GLY A 364 28.83 -4.54 23.29
CA GLY A 364 28.42 -3.21 23.75
C GLY A 364 26.91 -3.07 24.00
N PHE A 365 26.09 -3.90 23.34
CA PHE A 365 24.64 -3.86 23.42
C PHE A 365 24.10 -4.33 24.76
N HIS A 366 24.60 -5.45 25.30
CA HIS A 366 24.14 -5.97 26.60
C HIS A 366 25.26 -6.71 27.34
N PRO A 367 25.39 -6.59 28.68
CA PRO A 367 26.41 -7.28 29.46
C PRO A 367 26.44 -8.80 29.25
N LEU A 368 25.30 -9.45 29.02
CA LEU A 368 25.21 -10.90 28.75
C LEU A 368 26.05 -11.35 27.54
N TRP A 369 26.23 -10.49 26.54
CA TRP A 369 26.98 -10.83 25.33
C TRP A 369 28.48 -10.55 25.48
N ARG A 370 28.89 -9.88 26.55
CA ARG A 370 30.27 -9.45 26.76
C ARG A 370 31.21 -10.61 27.09
N THR A 371 30.67 -11.69 27.67
CA THR A 371 31.41 -12.91 28.01
C THR A 371 31.30 -14.00 26.94
N VAL A 372 30.51 -13.79 25.88
CA VAL A 372 30.32 -14.76 24.80
C VAL A 372 31.42 -14.55 23.75
N PRO A 373 32.16 -15.59 23.34
CA PRO A 373 33.19 -15.47 22.31
C PRO A 373 32.64 -14.94 20.98
N ALA A 374 33.42 -14.11 20.27
CA ALA A 374 33.01 -13.51 19.00
C ALA A 374 32.57 -14.53 17.93
N GLN A 375 33.18 -15.72 17.93
CA GLN A 375 32.79 -16.83 17.05
C GLN A 375 31.36 -17.34 17.34
N ASP A 376 30.96 -17.38 18.61
CA ASP A 376 29.63 -17.81 19.02
C ASP A 376 28.60 -16.70 18.79
N LEU A 377 28.97 -15.42 18.96
CA LEU A 377 28.13 -14.29 18.55
C LEU A 377 27.88 -14.30 17.04
N THR A 378 28.90 -14.59 16.23
CA THR A 378 28.78 -14.73 14.78
C THR A 378 27.88 -15.91 14.41
N TRP A 379 27.98 -17.03 15.14
CA TRP A 379 27.09 -18.18 14.97
C TRP A 379 25.64 -17.84 15.33
N ILE A 380 25.39 -17.17 16.47
CA ILE A 380 24.06 -16.70 16.88
C ILE A 380 23.48 -15.78 15.81
N ASP A 381 24.27 -14.84 15.29
CA ASP A 381 23.82 -13.95 14.22
C ASP A 381 23.43 -14.75 12.98
N ARG A 382 24.29 -15.66 12.52
CA ARG A 382 24.04 -16.46 11.32
C ARG A 382 22.84 -17.39 11.47
N SER A 383 22.59 -17.92 12.66
CA SER A 383 21.57 -18.93 12.92
C SER A 383 20.22 -18.36 13.35
N CYS A 384 20.17 -17.12 13.85
CA CYS A 384 18.94 -16.55 14.41
C CYS A 384 18.75 -15.08 14.06
N ALA A 385 19.72 -14.22 14.41
CA ALA A 385 19.47 -12.78 14.39
C ALA A 385 19.60 -12.11 13.01
N HIS A 386 20.40 -12.69 12.13
CA HIS A 386 20.64 -12.27 10.75
C HIS A 386 20.91 -10.76 10.60
N GLY A 387 21.72 -10.19 11.50
CA GLY A 387 22.07 -8.77 11.51
C GLY A 387 20.91 -7.83 11.90
N THR A 388 19.85 -8.36 12.52
CA THR A 388 18.64 -7.61 12.88
C THR A 388 18.59 -7.33 14.38
N PHE A 389 18.68 -6.05 14.77
CA PHE A 389 18.66 -5.62 16.17
C PHE A 389 17.38 -6.02 16.91
N ARG A 390 16.23 -6.03 16.25
CA ARG A 390 14.97 -6.48 16.87
C ARG A 390 15.06 -7.93 17.35
N THR A 391 15.66 -8.80 16.54
CA THR A 391 15.84 -10.21 16.89
C THR A 391 16.87 -10.38 18.00
N TRP A 392 17.97 -9.62 17.95
CA TRP A 392 18.95 -9.55 19.04
C TRP A 392 18.33 -9.09 20.37
N ALA A 393 17.49 -8.06 20.34
CA ALA A 393 16.80 -7.56 21.52
C ALA A 393 15.82 -8.61 22.09
N ALA A 394 15.03 -9.26 21.24
CA ALA A 394 14.12 -10.31 21.66
C ALA A 394 14.87 -11.52 22.24
N LEU A 395 15.95 -11.97 21.58
CA LEU A 395 16.82 -13.03 22.09
C LEU A 395 17.42 -12.67 23.45
N THR A 396 17.87 -11.42 23.63
CA THR A 396 18.40 -10.92 24.90
C THR A 396 17.34 -11.01 26.00
N ALA A 397 16.12 -10.53 25.74
CA ALA A 397 15.04 -10.60 26.72
C ALA A 397 14.67 -12.05 27.09
N HIS A 398 14.62 -12.95 26.11
CA HIS A 398 14.36 -14.36 26.36
C HIS A 398 15.49 -15.04 27.13
N LEU A 399 16.75 -14.72 26.83
CA LEU A 399 17.91 -15.23 27.54
C LEU A 399 17.92 -14.73 29.00
N GLN A 400 17.65 -13.46 29.22
CA GLN A 400 17.52 -12.89 30.57
C GLN A 400 16.45 -13.63 31.38
N ASN A 401 15.27 -13.83 30.80
CA ASN A 401 14.20 -14.56 31.48
C ASN A 401 14.62 -15.99 31.81
N ALA A 402 15.24 -16.71 30.87
CA ALA A 402 15.71 -18.07 31.11
C ALA A 402 16.72 -18.16 32.27
N LEU A 403 17.70 -17.24 32.30
CA LEU A 403 18.72 -17.19 33.35
C LEU A 403 18.14 -16.80 34.72
N LEU A 404 17.04 -16.05 34.76
CA LEU A 404 16.35 -15.68 36.00
C LEU A 404 15.43 -16.78 36.52
N THR A 405 14.81 -17.57 35.63
CA THR A 405 13.80 -18.57 36.01
C THR A 405 14.35 -19.97 36.24
N THR A 406 15.55 -20.27 35.74
CA THR A 406 16.13 -21.61 35.79
C THR A 406 17.43 -21.56 36.60
N ALA A 407 17.41 -22.20 37.77
CA ALA A 407 18.62 -22.43 38.56
C ALA A 407 19.67 -23.18 37.72
N ASP A 408 20.93 -22.77 37.80
CA ASP A 408 22.07 -23.31 37.06
C ASP A 408 22.05 -23.15 35.53
N ALA A 409 21.16 -22.32 34.99
CA ALA A 409 21.20 -22.01 33.56
C ALA A 409 22.49 -21.24 33.22
N SER A 410 23.30 -21.82 32.34
CA SER A 410 24.44 -21.17 31.71
C SER A 410 24.14 -20.89 30.23
N VAL A 411 24.85 -19.92 29.66
CA VAL A 411 24.69 -19.57 28.24
C VAL A 411 25.42 -20.61 27.40
N ASP A 412 24.71 -21.69 27.04
CA ASP A 412 25.21 -22.76 26.18
C ASP A 412 24.46 -22.84 24.84
N ARG A 413 25.00 -23.64 23.90
CA ARG A 413 24.39 -23.81 22.57
C ARG A 413 23.02 -24.50 22.63
N ALA A 414 22.76 -25.34 23.63
CA ALA A 414 21.50 -26.05 23.76
C ALA A 414 20.36 -25.10 24.18
N LEU A 415 20.62 -24.22 25.16
CA LEU A 415 19.73 -23.16 25.58
C LEU A 415 19.48 -22.19 24.43
N LEU A 416 20.53 -21.70 23.77
CA LEU A 416 20.41 -20.79 22.62
C LEU A 416 19.59 -21.42 21.48
N GLY A 417 19.82 -22.70 21.16
CA GLY A 417 19.02 -23.43 20.17
C GLY A 417 17.52 -23.48 20.50
N ARG A 418 17.16 -23.72 21.78
CA ARG A 418 15.75 -23.66 22.22
C ARG A 418 15.18 -22.25 22.12
N LEU A 419 15.98 -21.23 22.43
CA LEU A 419 15.53 -19.84 22.35
C LEU A 419 15.34 -19.38 20.90
N PHE A 420 16.16 -19.83 19.95
CA PHE A 420 16.02 -19.47 18.54
C PHE A 420 14.64 -19.83 17.98
N GLN A 421 14.09 -20.97 18.40
CA GLN A 421 12.73 -21.42 18.02
C GLN A 421 11.61 -20.51 18.55
N ARG A 422 11.88 -19.68 19.57
CA ARG A 422 10.90 -18.74 20.15
C ARG A 422 10.95 -17.36 19.51
N VAL A 423 12.11 -16.97 18.96
CA VAL A 423 12.33 -15.59 18.46
C VAL A 423 12.06 -15.48 16.96
N ALA A 424 12.33 -16.53 16.19
CA ALA A 424 12.03 -16.55 14.77
C ALA A 424 10.59 -17.05 14.52
N PRO A 425 9.83 -16.45 13.59
CA PRO A 425 8.59 -17.06 13.12
C PRO A 425 8.90 -18.46 12.55
N PRO A 426 8.00 -19.45 12.72
CA PRO A 426 8.18 -20.75 12.09
C PRO A 426 8.31 -20.56 10.57
N LEU A 427 9.34 -21.19 9.99
CA LEU A 427 9.63 -21.15 8.56
C LEU A 427 8.47 -21.69 7.71
#